data_AF-S3CDA2-F1
#
_entry.id   AF-S3CDA2-F1
#
_cell.length_a   1.000
_cell.length_b   1.000
_cell.length_c   1.000
_cell.angle_alpha   90.00
_cell.angle_beta   90.00
_cell.angle_gamma   90.00
#
_symmetry.space_group_name_H-M   'P 1'
#
loop_
_entity.id
_entity.type
_entity.pdbx_description
1 polymer ?
#
loop_
_entity_poly.entity_id
_entity_poly.type
_entity_poly.pdbx_seq_one_letter_code
_entity_poly.pdbx_strand_id
1 'polypeptide(L)'
;MLAALVRPPTVRSSILNSFSITAPSTLRAFTAASLAPRSSTVSGPARPASSRPFTTSKMATTGFKVTDWVDPKDSSGEFKRQVSAFRDWIGKADADGTVKYPGEAGRYHLYVSYACPWATRALIARKLKGLEDIVSFSSVHWRLGEKGWRFVTPEDTDSPGVNAVPDPLPGHESYTHLRQAYMKADADFTGRVTVPVLWDKKLSTIVSNESSEIVRMFNTGFQHLLPEKYQKVDLYPAALQADIDAANEWHYDLINNGVYKSGFATKQEAYERNVVALFGALDRAEEHLGSSPGPFWFGETMTEVDIRLFVTIIRFDPVYVQHFKCNLSDIRSGYPHLHKWMRNLYWNFPAYKDSTDFLHIKYHYTKSHTQINPFSITPLGPKPDILPLDEEVPAVKAFAK
;
A
#
# COMPACT_ATOMS: atom_id res chain seq x y z
N MET A 1 -39.85 -21.80 62.37
CA MET A 1 -38.46 -22.12 62.03
C MET A 1 -38.05 -21.20 60.88
N LEU A 2 -37.51 -20.00 61.14
CA LEU A 2 -36.07 -19.67 61.17
C LEU A 2 -35.29 -20.26 59.98
N ALA A 3 -34.86 -19.43 59.01
CA ALA A 3 -33.52 -18.79 58.89
C ALA A 3 -32.77 -19.42 57.69
N ALA A 4 -31.88 -18.83 56.90
CA ALA A 4 -31.30 -17.49 56.76
C ALA A 4 -30.55 -17.44 55.39
N LEU A 5 -30.13 -16.22 55.03
CA LEU A 5 -29.31 -15.84 53.88
C LEU A 5 -28.00 -16.62 53.71
N VAL A 6 -27.56 -16.77 52.45
CA VAL A 6 -26.13 -16.85 52.09
C VAL A 6 -25.87 -15.98 50.86
N ARG A 7 -24.98 -14.99 51.00
CA ARG A 7 -24.37 -14.20 49.92
C ARG A 7 -23.15 -14.95 49.35
N PRO A 8 -22.80 -14.81 48.06
CA PRO A 8 -21.47 -15.16 47.56
C PRO A 8 -20.47 -13.99 47.66
N PRO A 9 -19.16 -14.26 47.69
CA PRO A 9 -18.13 -13.28 48.01
C PRO A 9 -17.65 -12.45 46.80
N THR A 10 -17.29 -11.20 47.09
CA THR A 10 -16.50 -10.30 46.24
C THR A 10 -15.06 -10.80 46.10
N VAL A 11 -14.60 -11.01 44.86
CA VAL A 11 -13.16 -11.16 44.55
C VAL A 11 -12.62 -9.81 44.06
N ARG A 12 -11.72 -9.23 44.85
CA ARG A 12 -10.85 -8.11 44.44
C ARG A 12 -9.81 -8.64 43.46
N SER A 13 -9.74 -8.05 42.27
CA SER A 13 -8.60 -8.18 41.36
C SER A 13 -7.56 -7.13 41.75
N SER A 14 -6.39 -7.59 42.21
CA SER A 14 -5.22 -6.77 42.48
C SER A 14 -4.01 -7.47 41.87
N ILE A 15 -3.75 -7.24 40.58
CA ILE A 15 -2.43 -7.44 39.97
C ILE A 15 -2.22 -6.31 38.97
N LEU A 16 -1.61 -5.23 39.43
CA LEU A 16 -0.93 -4.22 38.61
C LEU A 16 0.40 -3.91 39.29
N ASN A 17 1.39 -3.62 38.45
CA ASN A 17 2.79 -3.29 38.72
C ASN A 17 3.73 -4.48 38.85
N SER A 18 4.52 -4.71 37.81
CA SER A 18 5.91 -4.18 37.80
C SER A 18 6.67 -4.69 36.59
N PHE A 19 6.90 -3.84 35.58
CA PHE A 19 8.12 -3.89 34.76
C PHE A 19 8.47 -2.47 34.35
N SER A 20 9.34 -1.85 35.15
CA SER A 20 10.09 -0.66 34.81
C SER A 20 11.40 -1.14 34.19
N ILE A 21 11.66 -0.78 32.93
CA ILE A 21 12.95 -1.02 32.28
C ILE A 21 13.62 0.33 32.06
N THR A 22 14.64 0.57 32.88
CA THR A 22 15.65 1.61 32.76
C THR A 22 16.46 1.45 31.47
N ALA A 23 16.54 2.50 30.66
CA ALA A 23 17.46 2.61 29.53
C ALA A 23 18.85 3.04 30.01
N PRO A 24 19.95 2.47 29.49
CA PRO A 24 21.27 3.07 29.58
C PRO A 24 21.60 3.84 28.31
N SER A 25 21.95 5.11 28.52
CA SER A 25 22.61 6.00 27.59
C SER A 25 24.05 5.55 27.33
N THR A 26 24.45 5.40 26.07
CA THR A 26 25.86 5.53 25.68
C THR A 26 25.96 6.19 24.30
N LEU A 27 26.42 7.44 24.32
CA LEU A 27 27.00 8.14 23.18
C LEU A 27 28.26 7.41 22.74
N ARG A 28 28.39 7.11 21.45
CA ARG A 28 29.70 6.98 20.80
C ARG A 28 29.72 7.76 19.50
N ALA A 29 30.64 8.72 19.46
CA ALA A 29 30.96 9.58 18.34
C ALA A 29 31.55 8.76 17.17
N PHE A 30 31.04 9.00 15.97
CA PHE A 30 31.69 8.57 14.73
C PHE A 30 32.60 9.69 14.23
N THR A 31 33.91 9.42 14.23
CA THR A 31 34.92 10.24 13.56
C THR A 31 34.95 9.92 12.08
N ALA A 32 34.80 10.97 11.26
CA ALA A 32 34.95 10.93 9.81
C ALA A 32 36.44 10.82 9.44
N ALA A 33 36.76 9.96 8.48
CA ALA A 33 38.05 9.96 7.79
C ALA A 33 37.81 10.06 6.27
N SER A 34 38.18 11.23 5.76
CA SER A 34 38.24 11.61 4.34
C SER A 34 39.43 10.94 3.66
N LEU A 35 39.23 10.39 2.46
CA LEU A 35 40.30 10.16 1.50
C LEU A 35 39.80 10.52 0.08
N ALA A 36 40.35 11.61 -0.45
CA ALA A 36 40.29 12.01 -1.85
C ALA A 36 41.57 11.50 -2.60
N PRO A 37 41.76 11.76 -3.90
CA PRO A 37 41.80 10.73 -4.93
C PRO A 37 43.22 10.45 -5.45
N ARG A 38 43.44 9.27 -6.04
CA ARG A 38 44.65 8.99 -6.82
C ARG A 38 44.36 9.02 -8.32
N SER A 39 45.01 9.96 -8.98
CA SER A 39 45.22 10.06 -10.42
C SER A 39 46.19 8.98 -10.91
N SER A 40 45.92 8.40 -12.08
CA SER A 40 46.99 7.95 -12.98
C SER A 40 46.48 7.90 -14.42
N THR A 41 47.13 8.71 -15.25
CA THR A 41 47.12 8.72 -16.72
C THR A 41 48.05 7.65 -17.27
N VAL A 42 47.62 6.85 -18.27
CA VAL A 42 48.48 6.40 -19.40
C VAL A 42 47.59 6.08 -20.62
N SER A 43 48.09 6.48 -21.78
CA SER A 43 47.54 6.53 -23.13
C SER A 43 47.78 5.29 -24.02
N GLY A 44 46.77 4.96 -24.85
CA GLY A 44 46.87 4.45 -26.24
C GLY A 44 46.98 2.94 -26.50
N PRO A 45 46.76 2.43 -27.75
CA PRO A 45 45.98 2.95 -28.88
C PRO A 45 44.83 2.00 -29.33
N ALA A 46 43.93 2.52 -30.18
CA ALA A 46 42.76 1.86 -30.75
C ALA A 46 43.09 0.82 -31.85
N ARG A 47 42.32 -0.28 -31.88
CA ARG A 47 42.19 -1.22 -33.02
C ARG A 47 40.81 -1.94 -32.98
N PRO A 48 40.34 -2.54 -34.10
CA PRO A 48 39.03 -2.24 -34.68
C PRO A 48 37.88 -3.16 -34.23
N ALA A 49 36.67 -2.70 -34.52
CA ALA A 49 35.40 -3.37 -34.29
C ALA A 49 35.36 -4.78 -34.88
N SER A 50 35.06 -5.77 -34.03
CA SER A 50 34.65 -7.11 -34.45
C SER A 50 33.16 -7.30 -34.15
N SER A 51 32.41 -7.62 -35.20
CA SER A 51 31.01 -8.01 -35.16
C SER A 51 30.86 -9.32 -34.37
N ARG A 52 30.21 -9.27 -33.20
CA ARG A 52 29.77 -10.47 -32.49
C ARG A 52 28.33 -10.81 -32.92
N PRO A 53 28.02 -12.09 -33.19
CA PRO A 53 26.67 -12.51 -33.49
C PRO A 53 25.80 -12.35 -32.24
N PHE A 54 24.52 -12.04 -32.44
CA PHE A 54 23.49 -12.03 -31.40
C PHE A 54 23.42 -13.41 -30.74
N THR A 55 24.06 -13.55 -29.59
CA THR A 55 23.81 -14.67 -28.69
C THR A 55 22.55 -14.34 -27.90
N THR A 56 21.50 -15.14 -28.09
CA THR A 56 20.33 -15.17 -27.23
C THR A 56 20.79 -15.39 -25.79
N SER A 57 20.76 -14.33 -24.98
CA SER A 57 21.02 -14.42 -23.55
C SER A 57 19.96 -15.33 -22.95
N LYS A 58 20.39 -16.54 -22.56
CA LYS A 58 19.59 -17.43 -21.72
C LYS A 58 19.32 -16.70 -20.42
N MET A 59 18.04 -16.52 -20.10
CA MET A 59 17.57 -16.05 -18.80
C MET A 59 18.36 -16.73 -17.69
N ALA A 60 19.18 -15.96 -16.96
CA ALA A 60 19.53 -16.33 -15.60
C ALA A 60 18.26 -16.10 -14.78
N THR A 61 17.45 -17.15 -14.64
CA THR A 61 16.41 -17.20 -13.62
C THR A 61 17.11 -17.17 -12.27
N THR A 62 17.28 -15.98 -11.69
CA THR A 62 17.44 -15.87 -10.24
C THR A 62 16.29 -16.66 -9.64
N GLY A 63 16.57 -17.67 -8.81
CA GLY A 63 15.59 -18.63 -8.30
C GLY A 63 14.51 -18.07 -7.37
N PHE A 64 14.22 -16.78 -7.44
CA PHE A 64 13.15 -16.10 -6.72
C PHE A 64 11.86 -16.14 -7.54
N LYS A 65 10.83 -16.79 -7.00
CA LYS A 65 9.48 -16.68 -7.57
C LYS A 65 8.87 -15.36 -7.13
N VAL A 66 8.06 -14.73 -7.99
CA VAL A 66 7.32 -13.49 -7.64
C VAL A 66 6.47 -13.68 -6.38
N THR A 67 6.04 -14.91 -6.12
CA THR A 67 5.24 -15.35 -4.97
C THR A 67 6.06 -15.66 -3.72
N ASP A 68 7.39 -15.60 -3.76
CA ASP A 68 8.23 -15.79 -2.57
C ASP A 68 8.23 -14.47 -1.80
N TRP A 69 7.34 -14.33 -0.81
CA TRP A 69 7.17 -13.08 -0.06
C TRP A 69 8.25 -12.89 1.01
N VAL A 70 8.72 -13.98 1.61
CA VAL A 70 9.92 -14.04 2.46
C VAL A 70 10.99 -14.78 1.68
N ASP A 71 12.24 -14.30 1.73
CA ASP A 71 13.36 -15.02 1.12
C ASP A 71 13.47 -16.42 1.76
N PRO A 72 13.42 -17.52 0.99
CA PRO A 72 13.55 -18.87 1.55
C PRO A 72 14.83 -19.10 2.35
N LYS A 73 15.85 -18.26 2.17
CA LYS A 73 17.11 -18.29 2.91
C LYS A 73 17.10 -17.43 4.18
N ASP A 74 16.05 -16.62 4.40
CA ASP A 74 15.95 -15.77 5.58
C ASP A 74 15.59 -16.60 6.82
N SER A 75 16.54 -16.69 7.75
CA SER A 75 16.37 -17.44 9.00
C SER A 75 15.60 -16.66 10.07
N SER A 76 15.35 -15.35 9.91
CA SER A 76 14.54 -14.56 10.84
C SER A 76 13.05 -14.83 10.69
N GLY A 77 12.61 -15.25 9.51
CA GLY A 77 11.20 -15.38 9.15
C GLY A 77 10.47 -14.06 8.97
N GLU A 78 11.19 -12.94 8.88
CA GLU A 78 10.64 -11.61 8.70
C GLU A 78 10.36 -11.28 7.24
N PHE A 79 9.22 -10.62 7.00
CA PHE A 79 8.93 -10.03 5.70
C PHE A 79 9.66 -8.69 5.54
N LYS A 80 10.53 -8.61 4.54
CA LYS A 80 11.26 -7.39 4.16
C LYS A 80 10.74 -6.87 2.83
N ARG A 81 10.10 -5.70 2.84
CA ARG A 81 9.56 -5.08 1.62
C ARG A 81 10.70 -4.54 0.76
N GLN A 82 10.66 -4.85 -0.53
CA GLN A 82 11.57 -4.24 -1.51
C GLN A 82 11.25 -2.75 -1.67
N VAL A 83 12.28 -1.93 -1.78
CA VAL A 83 12.16 -0.50 -2.13
C VAL A 83 11.79 -0.36 -3.62
N SER A 84 10.91 0.61 -3.92
CA SER A 84 10.50 0.97 -5.28
C SER A 84 11.69 1.53 -6.09
N ALA A 85 11.76 1.18 -7.38
CA ALA A 85 12.94 1.44 -8.22
C ALA A 85 12.79 2.68 -9.12
N PHE A 86 11.59 2.91 -9.68
CA PHE A 86 11.33 4.07 -10.52
C PHE A 86 10.79 5.19 -9.65
N ARG A 87 11.53 6.31 -9.61
CA ARG A 87 11.36 7.41 -8.64
C ARG A 87 11.43 8.81 -9.30
N ASP A 88 11.15 8.88 -10.60
CA ASP A 88 11.04 10.16 -11.30
C ASP A 88 9.73 10.88 -10.89
N TRP A 89 9.64 12.18 -11.18
CA TRP A 89 8.56 13.04 -10.72
C TRP A 89 7.92 13.85 -11.85
N ILE A 90 6.59 13.95 -11.84
CA ILE A 90 5.86 14.90 -12.69
C ILE A 90 6.08 16.34 -12.18
N GLY A 91 6.35 17.26 -13.09
CA GLY A 91 6.50 18.69 -12.82
C GLY A 91 7.83 19.09 -12.19
N LYS A 92 8.73 18.13 -11.91
CA LYS A 92 10.06 18.43 -11.39
C LYS A 92 10.97 18.90 -12.51
N ALA A 93 11.53 20.10 -12.35
CA ALA A 93 12.56 20.63 -13.24
C ALA A 93 13.95 20.09 -12.84
N ASP A 94 14.76 19.78 -13.85
CA ASP A 94 16.18 19.51 -13.71
C ASP A 94 16.97 20.81 -13.44
N ALA A 95 18.27 20.70 -13.19
CA ALA A 95 19.12 21.85 -12.84
C ALA A 95 19.15 22.95 -13.92
N ASP A 96 18.89 22.59 -15.17
CA ASP A 96 18.81 23.49 -16.33
C ASP A 96 17.40 24.08 -16.55
N GLY A 97 16.44 23.74 -15.70
CA GLY A 97 15.03 24.15 -15.83
C GLY A 97 14.19 23.25 -16.73
N THR A 98 14.77 22.22 -17.36
CA THR A 98 14.02 21.28 -18.21
C THR A 98 13.13 20.40 -17.35
N VAL A 99 11.84 20.28 -17.69
CA VAL A 99 10.92 19.35 -17.03
C VAL A 99 10.79 18.10 -17.88
N LYS A 100 11.38 16.98 -17.45
CA LYS A 100 11.32 15.70 -18.18
C LYS A 100 9.89 15.16 -18.31
N TYR A 101 9.09 15.31 -17.24
CA TYR A 101 7.69 14.85 -17.17
C TYR A 101 6.74 15.99 -16.78
N PRO A 102 6.38 16.90 -17.70
CA PRO A 102 5.41 17.97 -17.44
C PRO A 102 3.98 17.42 -17.26
N GLY A 103 3.19 18.03 -16.37
CA GLY A 103 1.78 17.68 -16.22
C GLY A 103 0.99 17.96 -17.48
N GLU A 104 0.72 16.94 -18.30
CA GLU A 104 0.04 17.05 -19.59
C GLU A 104 -1.18 16.13 -19.63
N ALA A 105 -2.33 16.67 -20.07
CA ALA A 105 -3.54 15.89 -20.27
C ALA A 105 -3.31 14.79 -21.32
N GLY A 106 -3.73 13.58 -20.98
CA GLY A 106 -3.65 12.43 -21.89
C GLY A 106 -2.24 11.89 -22.12
N ARG A 107 -1.20 12.35 -21.41
CA ARG A 107 0.17 11.79 -21.52
C ARG A 107 0.38 10.56 -20.66
N TYR A 108 -0.19 10.52 -19.46
CA TYR A 108 0.11 9.51 -18.45
C TYR A 108 -0.95 8.41 -18.39
N HIS A 109 -0.52 7.21 -18.04
CA HIS A 109 -1.39 6.07 -17.76
C HIS A 109 -1.02 5.44 -16.41
N LEU A 110 -2.01 5.07 -15.61
CA LEU A 110 -1.81 4.44 -14.32
C LEU A 110 -2.21 2.95 -14.39
N TYR A 111 -1.25 2.05 -14.26
CA TYR A 111 -1.54 0.62 -14.06
C TYR A 111 -1.74 0.34 -12.58
N VAL A 112 -2.87 -0.27 -12.23
CA VAL A 112 -3.26 -0.57 -10.85
C VAL A 112 -3.76 -2.01 -10.70
N SER A 113 -4.00 -2.43 -9.45
CA SER A 113 -4.95 -3.50 -9.13
C SER A 113 -5.87 -2.99 -8.03
N TYR A 114 -7.19 -3.17 -8.17
CA TYR A 114 -8.14 -2.84 -7.10
C TYR A 114 -7.86 -3.59 -5.79
N ALA A 115 -7.21 -4.76 -5.87
CA ALA A 115 -6.83 -5.50 -4.68
C ALA A 115 -5.73 -4.81 -3.86
N CYS A 116 -4.79 -4.14 -4.54
CA CYS A 116 -3.58 -3.61 -3.93
C CYS A 116 -3.87 -2.30 -3.17
N PRO A 117 -3.61 -2.22 -1.85
CA PRO A 117 -3.83 -0.99 -1.09
C PRO A 117 -2.95 0.16 -1.58
N TRP A 118 -1.71 -0.12 -1.98
CA TRP A 118 -0.78 0.88 -2.51
C TRP A 118 -1.29 1.51 -3.81
N ALA A 119 -1.83 0.69 -4.72
CA ALA A 119 -2.40 1.17 -5.97
C ALA A 119 -3.72 1.92 -5.76
N THR A 120 -4.52 1.49 -4.78
CA THR A 120 -5.76 2.16 -4.40
C THR A 120 -5.54 3.59 -3.92
N ARG A 121 -4.40 3.89 -3.27
CA ARG A 121 -4.04 5.27 -2.89
C ARG A 121 -4.00 6.19 -4.10
N ALA A 122 -3.36 5.75 -5.19
CA ALA A 122 -3.27 6.51 -6.42
C ALA A 122 -4.64 6.68 -7.10
N LEU A 123 -5.52 5.66 -7.05
CA LEU A 123 -6.89 5.78 -7.56
C LEU A 123 -7.74 6.79 -6.78
N ILE A 124 -7.67 6.77 -5.45
CA ILE A 124 -8.37 7.72 -4.59
C ILE A 124 -7.86 9.14 -4.87
N ALA A 125 -6.54 9.35 -4.86
CA ALA A 125 -5.94 10.66 -5.14
C ALA A 125 -6.32 11.16 -6.55
N ARG A 126 -6.32 10.27 -7.56
CA ARG A 126 -6.74 10.59 -8.93
C ARG A 126 -8.18 11.13 -8.98
N LYS A 127 -9.13 10.48 -8.30
CA LYS A 127 -10.52 10.95 -8.24
C LYS A 127 -10.69 12.22 -7.40
N LEU A 128 -10.04 12.33 -6.24
CA LEU A 128 -10.10 13.53 -5.39
C LEU A 128 -9.56 14.77 -6.12
N LYS A 129 -8.55 14.60 -6.97
CA LYS A 129 -7.93 15.67 -7.76
C LYS A 129 -8.58 15.88 -9.13
N GLY A 130 -9.67 15.20 -9.47
CA GLY A 130 -10.37 15.41 -10.73
C GLY A 130 -9.55 15.03 -11.96
N LEU A 131 -8.64 14.05 -11.83
CA LEU A 131 -7.69 13.67 -12.87
C LEU A 131 -8.26 12.61 -13.82
N GLU A 132 -9.57 12.34 -13.77
CA GLU A 132 -10.15 11.23 -14.53
C GLU A 132 -9.95 11.33 -16.04
N ASP A 133 -10.06 12.54 -16.59
CA ASP A 133 -9.89 12.83 -18.02
C ASP A 133 -8.43 13.18 -18.39
N ILE A 134 -7.54 13.31 -17.40
CA ILE A 134 -6.14 13.73 -17.57
C ILE A 134 -5.20 12.52 -17.54
N VAL A 135 -5.41 11.62 -16.58
CA VAL A 135 -4.62 10.41 -16.39
C VAL A 135 -5.54 9.20 -16.56
N SER A 136 -5.35 8.44 -17.64
CA SER A 136 -6.11 7.20 -17.82
C SER A 136 -5.57 6.10 -16.89
N PHE A 137 -6.37 5.07 -16.63
CA PHE A 137 -5.91 3.93 -15.82
C PHE A 137 -6.46 2.61 -16.36
N SER A 138 -5.77 1.52 -16.04
CA SER A 138 -6.24 0.15 -16.24
C SER A 138 -5.92 -0.68 -15.00
N SER A 139 -6.84 -1.57 -14.65
CA SER A 139 -6.64 -2.55 -13.60
C SER A 139 -6.17 -3.87 -14.20
N VAL A 140 -5.06 -4.40 -13.69
CA VAL A 140 -4.66 -5.79 -13.92
C VAL A 140 -5.65 -6.74 -13.26
N HIS A 141 -5.62 -8.01 -13.69
CA HIS A 141 -6.41 -9.07 -13.09
C HIS A 141 -6.08 -9.26 -11.61
N TRP A 142 -7.08 -9.54 -10.74
CA TRP A 142 -6.86 -9.70 -9.30
C TRP A 142 -5.89 -10.84 -8.94
N ARG A 143 -5.83 -11.89 -9.77
CA ARG A 143 -4.95 -13.05 -9.55
C ARG A 143 -3.49 -12.70 -9.86
N LEU A 144 -2.64 -12.76 -8.82
CA LEU A 144 -1.19 -12.66 -8.96
C LEU A 144 -0.60 -14.08 -9.10
N GLY A 145 -0.26 -14.47 -10.31
CA GLY A 145 0.35 -15.78 -10.59
C GLY A 145 1.88 -15.75 -10.55
N GLU A 146 2.51 -16.87 -10.93
CA GLU A 146 3.98 -17.00 -10.95
C GLU A 146 4.68 -15.97 -11.84
N LYS A 147 4.01 -15.54 -12.92
CA LYS A 147 4.50 -14.51 -13.85
C LYS A 147 4.19 -13.08 -13.39
N GLY A 148 3.60 -12.90 -12.21
CA GLY A 148 3.19 -11.63 -11.64
C GLY A 148 1.82 -11.15 -12.13
N TRP A 149 1.64 -9.84 -12.15
CA TRP A 149 0.39 -9.20 -12.55
C TRP A 149 0.13 -9.39 -14.04
N ARG A 150 -0.99 -10.03 -14.38
CA ARG A 150 -1.44 -10.22 -15.75
C ARG A 150 -2.55 -9.24 -16.13
N PHE A 151 -2.63 -8.88 -17.39
CA PHE A 151 -3.79 -8.17 -17.92
C PHE A 151 -4.99 -9.10 -18.03
N VAL A 152 -6.18 -8.51 -18.00
CA VAL A 152 -7.44 -9.24 -18.22
C VAL A 152 -7.52 -9.59 -19.70
N THR A 153 -8.15 -10.72 -20.01
CA THR A 153 -8.41 -11.20 -21.36
C THR A 153 -9.92 -11.20 -21.63
N PRO A 154 -10.36 -11.13 -22.90
CA PRO A 154 -11.79 -11.19 -23.24
C PRO A 154 -12.52 -12.43 -22.70
N GLU A 155 -11.78 -13.51 -22.42
CA GLU A 155 -12.30 -14.78 -21.89
C GLU A 155 -12.51 -14.77 -20.36
N ASP A 156 -11.93 -13.80 -19.65
CA ASP A 156 -12.08 -13.70 -18.19
C ASP A 156 -13.50 -13.23 -17.84
N THR A 157 -14.23 -14.06 -17.12
CA THR A 157 -15.60 -13.76 -16.62
C THR A 157 -15.66 -13.53 -15.12
N ASP A 158 -14.51 -13.64 -14.44
CA ASP A 158 -14.35 -13.65 -12.98
C ASP A 158 -13.62 -12.42 -12.44
N SER A 159 -13.35 -11.42 -13.29
CA SER A 159 -12.70 -10.16 -12.93
C SER A 159 -13.61 -8.95 -13.20
N PRO A 160 -14.82 -8.89 -12.60
CA PRO A 160 -15.69 -7.73 -12.77
C PRO A 160 -14.98 -6.49 -12.21
N GLY A 161 -14.99 -5.37 -12.92
CA GLY A 161 -14.35 -4.14 -12.45
C GLY A 161 -14.18 -3.10 -13.54
N VAL A 162 -14.27 -1.82 -13.19
CA VAL A 162 -14.07 -0.73 -14.16
C VAL A 162 -12.63 -0.75 -14.66
N ASN A 163 -12.44 -0.73 -15.98
CA ASN A 163 -11.13 -0.77 -16.64
C ASN A 163 -10.26 -1.99 -16.26
N ALA A 164 -10.88 -3.10 -15.86
CA ALA A 164 -10.22 -4.41 -15.80
C ALA A 164 -10.21 -5.02 -17.21
N VAL A 165 -9.27 -4.59 -18.03
CA VAL A 165 -9.23 -4.84 -19.49
C VAL A 165 -7.85 -5.35 -19.94
N PRO A 166 -7.70 -5.86 -21.18
CA PRO A 166 -6.38 -5.97 -21.82
C PRO A 166 -5.63 -4.64 -21.77
N ASP A 167 -4.29 -4.66 -21.85
CA ASP A 167 -3.51 -3.41 -21.83
C ASP A 167 -3.99 -2.45 -22.95
N PRO A 168 -4.55 -1.27 -22.59
CA PRO A 168 -5.22 -0.42 -23.57
C PRO A 168 -4.25 0.48 -24.34
N LEU A 169 -2.94 0.42 -24.05
CA LEU A 169 -1.97 1.30 -24.68
C LEU A 169 -1.60 0.83 -26.10
N PRO A 170 -1.53 1.75 -27.09
CA PRO A 170 -1.06 1.40 -28.42
C PRO A 170 0.34 0.79 -28.40
N GLY A 171 0.55 -0.31 -29.12
CA GLY A 171 1.81 -1.05 -29.15
C GLY A 171 1.99 -2.07 -28.01
N HIS A 172 1.03 -2.15 -27.07
CA HIS A 172 1.00 -3.12 -25.99
C HIS A 172 0.01 -4.26 -26.24
N GLU A 173 -0.48 -4.45 -27.46
CA GLU A 173 -1.50 -5.46 -27.79
C GLU A 173 -1.03 -6.90 -27.52
N SER A 174 0.29 -7.12 -27.56
CA SER A 174 0.93 -8.41 -27.21
C SER A 174 1.28 -8.54 -25.72
N TYR A 175 0.98 -7.53 -24.91
CA TYR A 175 1.30 -7.54 -23.49
C TYR A 175 0.25 -8.36 -22.76
N THR A 176 0.73 -9.42 -22.12
CA THR A 176 -0.07 -10.30 -21.27
C THR A 176 0.16 -10.01 -19.79
N HIS A 177 1.31 -9.40 -19.44
CA HIS A 177 1.71 -9.14 -18.06
C HIS A 177 2.38 -7.78 -17.91
N LEU A 178 2.16 -7.13 -16.77
CA LEU A 178 2.75 -5.83 -16.42
C LEU A 178 4.28 -5.84 -16.46
N ARG A 179 4.90 -7.01 -16.23
CA ARG A 179 6.35 -7.17 -16.35
C ARG A 179 6.88 -6.74 -17.72
N GLN A 180 6.09 -6.85 -18.79
CA GLN A 180 6.52 -6.44 -20.12
C GLN A 180 6.70 -4.91 -20.21
N ALA A 181 5.87 -4.13 -19.52
CA ALA A 181 6.06 -2.68 -19.39
C ALA A 181 7.32 -2.35 -18.58
N TYR A 182 7.61 -3.10 -17.51
CA TYR A 182 8.88 -2.95 -16.77
C TYR A 182 10.10 -3.24 -17.65
N MET A 183 10.11 -4.36 -18.37
CA MET A 183 11.20 -4.71 -19.29
C MET A 183 11.34 -3.72 -20.45
N LYS A 184 10.25 -3.06 -20.84
CA LYS A 184 10.26 -2.00 -21.85
C LYS A 184 10.92 -0.72 -21.31
N ALA A 185 10.66 -0.37 -20.05
CA ALA A 185 11.27 0.78 -19.38
C ALA A 185 12.74 0.55 -19.02
N ASP A 186 13.08 -0.67 -18.61
CA ASP A 186 14.44 -1.11 -18.26
C ASP A 186 14.58 -2.62 -18.53
N ALA A 187 15.36 -2.98 -19.54
CA ALA A 187 15.54 -4.37 -19.99
C ALA A 187 16.32 -5.23 -18.97
N ASP A 188 17.08 -4.60 -18.08
CA ASP A 188 17.89 -5.26 -17.06
C ASP A 188 17.23 -5.21 -15.67
N PHE A 189 15.94 -4.84 -15.60
CA PHE A 189 15.22 -4.75 -14.34
C PHE A 189 15.14 -6.10 -13.61
N THR A 190 15.65 -6.15 -12.39
CA THR A 190 15.71 -7.38 -11.57
C THR A 190 14.82 -7.35 -10.33
N GLY A 191 14.07 -6.26 -10.11
CA GLY A 191 13.20 -6.10 -8.96
C GLY A 191 11.82 -6.77 -9.11
N ARG A 192 11.01 -6.70 -8.05
CA ARG A 192 9.58 -7.06 -8.11
C ARG A 192 8.82 -6.10 -9.00
N VAL A 193 7.99 -6.67 -9.87
CA VAL A 193 7.00 -5.96 -10.69
C VAL A 193 5.78 -5.65 -9.82
N THR A 194 5.64 -4.38 -9.43
CA THR A 194 4.60 -3.94 -8.48
C THR A 194 3.52 -3.11 -9.18
N VAL A 195 2.40 -2.90 -8.48
CA VAL A 195 1.43 -1.84 -8.77
C VAL A 195 1.35 -0.92 -7.54
N PRO A 196 1.11 0.39 -7.70
CA PRO A 196 0.81 1.10 -8.95
C PRO A 196 2.05 1.32 -9.83
N VAL A 197 1.82 1.58 -11.13
CA VAL A 197 2.82 2.08 -12.07
C VAL A 197 2.27 3.30 -12.79
N LEU A 198 2.94 4.43 -12.67
CA LEU A 198 2.68 5.63 -13.46
C LEU A 198 3.56 5.59 -14.72
N TRP A 199 2.92 5.36 -15.86
CA TRP A 199 3.54 5.21 -17.16
C TRP A 199 3.44 6.49 -17.99
N ASP A 200 4.53 6.87 -18.65
CA ASP A 200 4.56 7.93 -19.66
C ASP A 200 4.38 7.34 -21.06
N LYS A 201 3.25 7.67 -21.71
CA LYS A 201 2.95 7.19 -23.06
C LYS A 201 3.82 7.82 -24.14
N LYS A 202 4.36 9.02 -23.92
CA LYS A 202 5.22 9.70 -24.90
C LYS A 202 6.62 9.09 -24.93
N LEU A 203 7.20 8.90 -23.74
CA LEU A 203 8.54 8.33 -23.61
C LEU A 203 8.56 6.79 -23.55
N SER A 204 7.38 6.16 -23.45
CA SER A 204 7.23 4.70 -23.33
C SER A 204 8.08 4.13 -22.19
N THR A 205 7.98 4.76 -21.01
CA THR A 205 8.74 4.37 -19.81
C THR A 205 7.93 4.58 -18.53
N ILE A 206 8.42 4.01 -17.43
CA ILE A 206 7.84 4.20 -16.10
C ILE A 206 8.38 5.49 -15.50
N VAL A 207 7.47 6.39 -15.09
CA VAL A 207 7.80 7.57 -14.29
C VAL A 207 8.07 7.14 -12.84
N SER A 208 7.10 6.47 -12.23
CA SER A 208 7.23 6.02 -10.84
C SER A 208 6.41 4.76 -10.58
N ASN A 209 6.92 3.92 -9.69
CA ASN A 209 6.17 2.82 -9.09
C ASN A 209 6.04 2.95 -7.56
N GLU A 210 6.25 4.16 -7.03
CA GLU A 210 6.13 4.48 -5.61
C GLU A 210 4.81 5.19 -5.31
N SER A 211 3.89 4.49 -4.65
CA SER A 211 2.53 5.00 -4.39
C SER A 211 2.49 6.31 -3.60
N SER A 212 3.41 6.50 -2.64
CA SER A 212 3.44 7.70 -1.81
C SER A 212 3.81 8.94 -2.61
N GLU A 213 4.75 8.80 -3.54
CA GLU A 213 5.16 9.89 -4.44
C GLU A 213 4.11 10.15 -5.50
N ILE A 214 3.48 9.10 -6.06
CA ILE A 214 2.40 9.26 -7.05
C ILE A 214 1.23 10.07 -6.48
N VAL A 215 0.85 9.84 -5.22
CA VAL A 215 -0.18 10.65 -4.54
C VAL A 215 0.23 12.13 -4.49
N ARG A 216 1.49 12.43 -4.14
CA ARG A 216 2.01 13.81 -4.12
C ARG A 216 2.13 14.42 -5.51
N MET A 217 2.52 13.64 -6.53
CA MET A 217 2.51 14.08 -7.92
C MET A 217 1.09 14.42 -8.41
N PHE A 218 0.09 13.64 -8.03
CA PHE A 218 -1.30 13.96 -8.36
C PHE A 218 -1.82 15.19 -7.62
N ASN A 219 -1.32 15.45 -6.40
CA ASN A 219 -1.69 16.64 -5.64
C ASN A 219 -1.30 17.95 -6.35
N THR A 220 -0.10 18.02 -6.93
CA THR A 220 0.46 19.28 -7.46
C THR A 220 0.80 19.27 -8.95
N GLY A 221 1.15 18.12 -9.53
CA GLY A 221 1.74 18.00 -10.86
C GLY A 221 0.85 18.44 -12.01
N PHE A 222 -0.46 18.54 -11.81
CA PHE A 222 -1.45 18.89 -12.84
C PHE A 222 -2.26 20.15 -12.52
N GLN A 223 -1.92 20.91 -11.47
CA GLN A 223 -2.78 22.00 -10.95
C GLN A 223 -3.24 22.99 -12.02
N HIS A 224 -2.37 23.34 -12.98
CA HIS A 224 -2.66 24.28 -14.06
C HIS A 224 -3.70 23.79 -15.09
N LEU A 225 -4.06 22.50 -15.07
CA LEU A 225 -5.08 21.90 -15.94
C LEU A 225 -6.43 21.69 -15.24
N LEU A 226 -6.48 21.83 -13.91
CA LEU A 226 -7.65 21.45 -13.13
C LEU A 226 -8.69 22.58 -13.05
N PRO A 227 -9.99 22.27 -13.06
CA PRO A 227 -11.02 23.20 -12.60
C PRO A 227 -10.78 23.65 -11.14
N GLU A 228 -11.22 24.86 -10.80
CA GLU A 228 -11.00 25.48 -9.48
C GLU A 228 -11.37 24.57 -8.29
N LYS A 229 -12.51 23.86 -8.39
CA LYS A 229 -12.97 22.95 -7.33
C LYS A 229 -11.96 21.86 -6.96
N TYR A 230 -11.15 21.39 -7.93
CA TYR A 230 -10.12 20.38 -7.71
C TYR A 230 -8.76 20.98 -7.38
N GLN A 231 -8.49 22.22 -7.83
CA GLN A 231 -7.28 22.96 -7.45
C GLN A 231 -7.24 23.22 -5.93
N LYS A 232 -8.40 23.50 -5.32
CA LYS A 232 -8.57 23.76 -3.87
C LYS A 232 -8.38 22.52 -2.99
N VAL A 233 -8.43 21.32 -3.56
CA VAL A 233 -8.15 20.08 -2.82
C VAL A 233 -6.64 19.96 -2.67
N ASP A 234 -6.13 20.20 -1.46
CA ASP A 234 -4.73 20.00 -1.11
C ASP A 234 -4.58 18.85 -0.12
N LEU A 235 -4.00 17.75 -0.59
CA LEU A 235 -3.78 16.53 0.20
C LEU A 235 -2.53 16.63 1.07
N TYR A 236 -1.68 17.63 0.86
CA TYR A 236 -0.42 17.82 1.58
C TYR A 236 -0.16 19.31 1.92
N PRO A 237 -1.10 19.96 2.61
CA PRO A 237 -1.05 21.40 2.84
C PRO A 237 0.12 21.79 3.73
N ALA A 238 0.77 22.91 3.40
CA ALA A 238 1.99 23.38 4.05
C ALA A 238 1.93 23.40 5.58
N ALA A 239 0.78 23.81 6.14
CA ALA A 239 0.58 23.91 7.60
C ALA A 239 0.57 22.55 8.33
N LEU A 240 0.30 21.44 7.64
CA LEU A 240 0.19 20.11 8.24
C LEU A 240 1.32 19.16 7.80
N GLN A 241 2.29 19.60 7.00
CA GLN A 241 3.28 18.69 6.40
C GLN A 241 4.08 17.89 7.44
N ALA A 242 4.55 18.54 8.50
CA ALA A 242 5.30 17.87 9.57
C ALA A 242 4.44 16.82 10.29
N ASP A 243 3.18 17.15 10.59
CA ASP A 243 2.25 16.23 11.25
C ASP A 243 1.85 15.06 10.33
N ILE A 244 1.64 15.35 9.04
CA ILE A 244 1.36 14.35 8.01
C ILE A 244 2.53 13.37 7.89
N ASP A 245 3.76 13.86 7.80
CA ASP A 245 4.95 13.03 7.68
C ASP A 245 5.14 12.16 8.94
N ALA A 246 4.99 12.76 10.13
CA ALA A 246 5.05 12.03 11.39
C ALA A 246 3.98 10.94 11.49
N ALA A 247 2.73 11.24 11.11
CA ALA A 247 1.65 10.25 11.11
C ALA A 247 1.93 9.11 10.10
N ASN A 248 2.36 9.48 8.89
CA ASN A 248 2.63 8.53 7.82
C ASN A 248 3.78 7.57 8.12
N GLU A 249 4.77 7.97 8.89
CA GLU A 249 5.91 7.13 9.28
C GLU A 249 5.43 5.90 10.07
N TRP A 250 4.74 6.13 11.19
CA TRP A 250 4.29 5.03 12.04
C TRP A 250 3.07 4.30 11.45
N HIS A 251 2.17 4.99 10.73
CA HIS A 251 1.12 4.32 9.96
C HIS A 251 1.70 3.35 8.94
N TYR A 252 2.74 3.77 8.21
CA TYR A 252 3.36 2.89 7.21
C TYR A 252 3.99 1.67 7.87
N ASP A 253 4.88 1.87 8.84
CA ASP A 253 5.64 0.75 9.40
C ASP A 253 4.77 -0.18 10.25
N LEU A 254 3.94 0.38 11.14
CA LEU A 254 3.22 -0.40 12.15
C LEU A 254 1.84 -0.87 11.68
N ILE A 255 1.18 -0.15 10.76
CA ILE A 255 -0.17 -0.51 10.29
C ILE A 255 -0.14 -1.02 8.85
N ASN A 256 0.20 -0.18 7.87
CA ASN A 256 0.06 -0.50 6.45
C ASN A 256 0.97 -1.66 6.04
N ASN A 257 2.22 -1.64 6.49
CA ASN A 257 3.16 -2.73 6.31
C ASN A 257 3.08 -3.75 7.45
N GLY A 258 2.64 -3.34 8.65
CA GLY A 258 2.45 -4.21 9.81
C GLY A 258 1.61 -5.44 9.52
N VAL A 259 0.44 -5.28 8.87
CA VAL A 259 -0.41 -6.41 8.49
C VAL A 259 0.30 -7.43 7.58
N TYR A 260 1.19 -6.96 6.68
CA TYR A 260 1.99 -7.84 5.83
C TYR A 260 3.15 -8.48 6.60
N LYS A 261 3.79 -7.73 7.52
CA LYS A 261 4.83 -8.27 8.41
C LYS A 261 4.28 -9.40 9.28
N SER A 262 3.05 -9.27 9.78
CA SER A 262 2.34 -10.33 10.52
C SER A 262 1.94 -11.48 9.59
N GLY A 263 1.25 -11.20 8.48
CA GLY A 263 0.66 -12.22 7.63
C GLY A 263 1.66 -13.08 6.85
N PHE A 264 2.82 -12.53 6.50
CA PHE A 264 3.89 -13.25 5.80
C PHE A 264 4.96 -13.82 6.72
N ALA A 265 4.89 -13.58 8.03
CA ALA A 265 5.82 -14.18 8.97
C ALA A 265 5.82 -15.71 8.85
N THR A 266 7.02 -16.30 8.75
CA THR A 266 7.19 -17.77 8.69
C THR A 266 7.59 -18.39 10.02
N LYS A 267 7.73 -17.56 11.06
CA LYS A 267 8.05 -17.96 12.44
C LYS A 267 7.10 -17.32 13.44
N GLN A 268 6.84 -18.02 14.54
CA GLN A 268 5.92 -17.58 15.59
C GLN A 268 6.37 -16.27 16.23
N GLU A 269 7.66 -16.13 16.54
CA GLU A 269 8.21 -14.95 17.21
C GLU A 269 8.16 -13.71 16.31
N ALA A 270 8.34 -13.89 15.00
CA ALA A 270 8.21 -12.83 14.00
C ALA A 270 6.74 -12.39 13.86
N TYR A 271 5.81 -13.35 13.85
CA TYR A 271 4.38 -13.07 13.84
C TYR A 271 3.95 -12.29 15.10
N GLU A 272 4.27 -12.79 16.29
CA GLU A 272 3.87 -12.20 17.58
C GLU A 272 4.37 -10.76 17.72
N ARG A 273 5.65 -10.52 17.41
CA ARG A 273 6.23 -9.18 17.48
C ARG A 273 5.47 -8.18 16.60
N ASN A 274 5.15 -8.58 15.36
CA ASN A 274 4.51 -7.68 14.41
C ASN A 274 3.02 -7.52 14.66
N VAL A 275 2.30 -8.58 15.05
CA VAL A 275 0.87 -8.48 15.36
C VAL A 275 0.63 -7.67 16.64
N VAL A 276 1.45 -7.84 17.68
CA VAL A 276 1.34 -7.01 18.90
C VAL A 276 1.63 -5.54 18.59
N ALA A 277 2.67 -5.25 17.82
CA ALA A 277 2.99 -3.87 17.41
C ALA A 277 1.90 -3.24 16.55
N LEU A 278 1.27 -4.01 15.65
CA LEU A 278 0.13 -3.58 14.84
C LEU A 278 -1.05 -3.17 15.73
N PHE A 279 -1.46 -4.01 16.69
CA PHE A 279 -2.60 -3.69 17.54
C PHE A 279 -2.31 -2.52 18.49
N GLY A 280 -1.10 -2.40 19.03
CA GLY A 280 -0.71 -1.19 19.78
C GLY A 280 -0.77 0.10 18.93
N ALA A 281 -0.47 0.00 17.63
CA ALA A 281 -0.64 1.12 16.71
C ALA A 281 -2.11 1.40 16.36
N LEU A 282 -2.96 0.38 16.24
CA LEU A 282 -4.41 0.55 16.08
C LEU A 282 -5.04 1.21 17.31
N ASP A 283 -4.62 0.84 18.51
CA ASP A 283 -5.06 1.47 19.76
C ASP A 283 -4.69 2.96 19.80
N ARG A 284 -3.45 3.29 19.38
CA ARG A 284 -3.03 4.70 19.22
C ARG A 284 -3.86 5.45 18.19
N ALA A 285 -4.19 4.81 17.06
CA ALA A 285 -5.00 5.43 16.02
C ALA A 285 -6.45 5.66 16.48
N GLU A 286 -6.99 4.73 17.25
CA GLU A 286 -8.30 4.81 17.88
C GLU A 286 -8.39 5.97 18.88
N GLU A 287 -7.39 6.10 19.77
CA GLU A 287 -7.29 7.20 20.73
C GLU A 287 -7.18 8.57 20.02
N HIS A 288 -6.37 8.64 18.96
CA HIS A 288 -6.24 9.84 18.14
C HIS A 288 -7.58 10.24 17.51
N LEU A 289 -8.27 9.30 16.86
CA LEU A 289 -9.56 9.59 16.23
C LEU A 289 -10.69 9.86 17.24
N GLY A 290 -10.59 9.31 18.45
CA GLY A 290 -11.54 9.59 19.54
C GLY A 290 -11.37 10.98 20.17
N SER A 291 -10.16 11.54 20.12
CA SER A 291 -9.86 12.89 20.60
C SER A 291 -9.90 13.97 19.51
N SER A 292 -9.83 13.57 18.24
CA SER A 292 -9.94 14.47 17.08
C SER A 292 -11.36 15.03 16.94
N PRO A 293 -11.53 16.31 16.54
CA PRO A 293 -12.84 16.86 16.21
C PRO A 293 -13.47 16.20 14.97
N GLY A 294 -12.68 15.44 14.18
CA GLY A 294 -13.14 14.78 12.97
C GLY A 294 -13.61 15.74 11.87
N PRO A 295 -14.16 15.23 10.76
CA PRO A 295 -14.38 13.81 10.46
C PRO A 295 -13.16 13.10 9.85
N PHE A 296 -12.04 13.81 9.63
CA PHE A 296 -10.79 13.28 9.09
C PHE A 296 -9.71 13.18 10.18
N TRP A 297 -8.56 12.62 9.81
CA TRP A 297 -7.43 12.42 10.72
C TRP A 297 -7.00 13.72 11.42
N PHE A 298 -6.93 14.83 10.69
CA PHE A 298 -6.58 16.16 11.23
C PHE A 298 -7.81 17.09 11.35
N GLY A 299 -8.96 16.54 11.72
CA GLY A 299 -10.20 17.32 11.91
C GLY A 299 -10.94 17.55 10.59
N GLU A 300 -11.20 18.82 10.25
CA GLU A 300 -12.03 19.18 9.09
C GLU A 300 -11.30 19.03 7.75
N THR A 301 -9.97 18.90 7.76
CA THR A 301 -9.15 18.83 6.54
C THR A 301 -8.78 17.39 6.21
N MET A 302 -9.23 16.91 5.05
CA MET A 302 -8.79 15.64 4.49
C MET A 302 -7.37 15.75 3.97
N THR A 303 -6.51 14.79 4.29
CA THR A 303 -5.10 14.77 3.84
C THR A 303 -4.71 13.42 3.24
N GLU A 304 -3.48 13.31 2.73
CA GLU A 304 -2.94 12.03 2.28
C GLU A 304 -2.85 10.97 3.40
N VAL A 305 -2.87 11.39 4.68
CA VAL A 305 -2.93 10.45 5.83
C VAL A 305 -4.21 9.63 5.78
N ASP A 306 -5.35 10.27 5.50
CA ASP A 306 -6.64 9.59 5.42
C ASP A 306 -6.64 8.55 4.30
N ILE A 307 -6.12 8.92 3.12
CA ILE A 307 -5.98 8.02 1.97
C ILE A 307 -5.10 6.82 2.34
N ARG A 308 -3.93 7.07 2.96
CA ARG A 308 -2.91 6.05 3.23
C ARG A 308 -3.33 5.07 4.31
N LEU A 309 -4.04 5.54 5.34
CA LEU A 309 -4.60 4.68 6.39
C LEU A 309 -5.81 3.90 5.87
N PHE A 310 -6.71 4.56 5.14
CA PHE A 310 -8.00 3.99 4.73
C PHE A 310 -7.83 2.68 3.97
N VAL A 311 -6.89 2.65 3.03
CA VAL A 311 -6.67 1.49 2.16
C VAL A 311 -6.27 0.23 2.94
N THR A 312 -5.72 0.38 4.14
CA THR A 312 -5.46 -0.75 5.06
C THR A 312 -6.71 -1.08 5.87
N ILE A 313 -7.34 -0.09 6.51
CA ILE A 313 -8.48 -0.34 7.40
C ILE A 313 -9.67 -0.96 6.65
N ILE A 314 -9.97 -0.51 5.43
CA ILE A 314 -11.05 -1.06 4.59
C ILE A 314 -10.84 -2.53 4.18
N ARG A 315 -9.59 -3.02 4.25
CA ARG A 315 -9.22 -4.42 3.95
C ARG A 315 -9.06 -5.26 5.21
N PHE A 316 -9.16 -4.66 6.40
CA PHE A 316 -8.83 -5.30 7.65
C PHE A 316 -9.77 -6.46 7.95
N ASP A 317 -11.06 -6.21 8.11
CA ASP A 317 -12.02 -7.27 8.41
C ASP A 317 -12.22 -8.25 7.24
N PRO A 318 -12.33 -7.80 5.96
CA PRO A 318 -12.55 -8.72 4.85
C PRO A 318 -11.38 -9.64 4.52
N VAL A 319 -10.16 -9.29 4.94
CA VAL A 319 -8.94 -10.04 4.60
C VAL A 319 -8.02 -10.21 5.79
N TYR A 320 -7.50 -9.13 6.36
CA TYR A 320 -6.34 -9.21 7.26
C TYR A 320 -6.62 -9.96 8.57
N VAL A 321 -7.82 -9.85 9.12
CA VAL A 321 -8.23 -10.59 10.33
C VAL A 321 -7.99 -12.09 10.15
N GLN A 322 -8.54 -12.69 9.10
CA GLN A 322 -8.42 -14.13 8.87
C GLN A 322 -7.15 -14.50 8.10
N HIS A 323 -6.91 -13.89 6.95
CA HIS A 323 -5.87 -14.29 6.01
C HIS A 323 -4.46 -14.00 6.55
N PHE A 324 -4.28 -12.85 7.21
CA PHE A 324 -3.02 -12.46 7.85
C PHE A 324 -2.99 -12.69 9.35
N LYS A 325 -4.01 -13.36 9.91
CA LYS A 325 -4.11 -13.66 11.34
C LYS A 325 -4.04 -12.41 12.21
N CYS A 326 -4.42 -11.24 11.71
CA CYS A 326 -4.45 -10.00 12.48
C CYS A 326 -5.75 -9.97 13.31
N ASN A 327 -5.88 -10.87 14.28
CA ASN A 327 -7.17 -11.25 14.86
C ASN A 327 -7.26 -11.07 16.38
N LEU A 328 -6.44 -10.21 17.00
CA LEU A 328 -6.66 -9.84 18.41
C LEU A 328 -7.98 -9.08 18.59
N SER A 329 -8.40 -8.35 17.55
CA SER A 329 -9.70 -7.73 17.40
C SER A 329 -9.99 -7.47 15.90
N ASP A 330 -11.22 -7.12 15.56
CA ASP A 330 -11.58 -6.60 14.23
C ASP A 330 -11.94 -5.10 14.32
N ILE A 331 -12.01 -4.40 13.18
CA ILE A 331 -12.32 -2.96 13.18
C ILE A 331 -13.77 -2.73 13.59
N ARG A 332 -14.72 -3.48 13.01
CA ARG A 332 -16.17 -3.26 13.21
C ARG A 332 -16.68 -3.46 14.63
N SER A 333 -15.98 -4.22 15.47
CA SER A 333 -16.39 -4.51 16.85
C SER A 333 -15.40 -4.00 17.90
N GLY A 334 -14.12 -3.86 17.55
CA GLY A 334 -13.07 -3.47 18.47
C GLY A 334 -12.73 -1.97 18.50
N TYR A 335 -12.96 -1.26 17.39
CA TYR A 335 -12.42 0.07 17.18
C TYR A 335 -13.50 1.06 16.71
N PRO A 336 -14.37 1.56 17.61
CA PRO A 336 -15.52 2.38 17.23
C PRO A 336 -15.16 3.67 16.46
N HIS A 337 -14.08 4.37 16.80
CA HIS A 337 -13.66 5.60 16.14
C HIS A 337 -13.06 5.32 14.76
N LEU A 338 -12.19 4.32 14.61
CA LEU A 338 -11.70 3.86 13.31
C LEU A 338 -12.84 3.33 12.43
N HIS A 339 -13.78 2.57 13.00
CA HIS A 339 -14.94 2.04 12.27
C HIS A 339 -15.84 3.17 11.76
N LYS A 340 -16.10 4.19 12.59
CA LYS A 340 -16.85 5.38 12.18
C LYS A 340 -16.11 6.19 11.10
N TRP A 341 -14.82 6.47 11.31
CA TRP A 341 -13.99 7.23 10.36
C TRP A 341 -13.90 6.53 8.99
N MET A 342 -13.65 5.21 8.97
CA MET A 342 -13.57 4.44 7.73
C MET A 342 -14.90 4.47 6.96
N ARG A 343 -16.03 4.29 7.66
CA ARG A 343 -17.37 4.34 7.06
C ARG A 343 -17.69 5.73 6.52
N ASN A 344 -17.33 6.79 7.23
CA ASN A 344 -17.46 8.16 6.73
C ASN A 344 -16.74 8.32 5.39
N LEU A 345 -15.46 7.94 5.33
CA LEU A 345 -14.68 8.00 4.08
C LEU A 345 -15.31 7.17 2.96
N TYR A 346 -15.67 5.92 3.24
CA TYR A 346 -16.22 5.02 2.23
C TYR A 346 -17.59 5.48 1.72
N TRP A 347 -18.54 5.86 2.58
CA TRP A 347 -19.91 6.13 2.16
C TRP A 347 -20.14 7.56 1.66
N ASN A 348 -19.43 8.55 2.21
CA ASN A 348 -19.66 9.96 1.88
C ASN A 348 -18.77 10.49 0.76
N PHE A 349 -17.70 9.77 0.39
CA PHE A 349 -16.74 10.23 -0.62
C PHE A 349 -16.61 9.21 -1.76
N PRO A 350 -17.19 9.50 -2.95
CA PRO A 350 -17.14 8.59 -4.10
C PRO A 350 -15.73 8.13 -4.48
N ALA A 351 -14.71 8.98 -4.28
CA ALA A 351 -13.31 8.63 -4.52
C ALA A 351 -12.85 7.37 -3.77
N TYR A 352 -13.34 7.17 -2.54
CA TYR A 352 -13.01 6.04 -1.68
C TYR A 352 -13.85 4.81 -2.05
N LYS A 353 -15.17 5.00 -2.21
CA LYS A 353 -16.11 3.92 -2.58
C LYS A 353 -15.77 3.31 -3.93
N ASP A 354 -15.66 4.13 -4.97
CA ASP A 354 -15.50 3.68 -6.35
C ASP A 354 -14.11 3.09 -6.63
N SER A 355 -13.16 3.31 -5.72
CA SER A 355 -11.81 2.74 -5.76
C SER A 355 -11.69 1.44 -4.95
N THR A 356 -12.77 0.96 -4.35
CA THR A 356 -12.79 -0.22 -3.48
C THR A 356 -13.64 -1.33 -4.09
N ASP A 357 -12.99 -2.39 -4.58
CA ASP A 357 -13.65 -3.60 -5.08
C ASP A 357 -13.37 -4.78 -4.16
N PHE A 358 -14.38 -5.17 -3.37
CA PHE A 358 -14.23 -6.24 -2.38
C PHE A 358 -14.01 -7.62 -3.00
N LEU A 359 -14.50 -7.87 -4.22
CA LEU A 359 -14.25 -9.14 -4.92
C LEU A 359 -12.77 -9.23 -5.28
N HIS A 360 -12.23 -8.20 -5.94
CA HIS A 360 -10.79 -8.15 -6.28
C HIS A 360 -9.93 -8.26 -5.04
N ILE A 361 -10.27 -7.52 -3.97
CA ILE A 361 -9.59 -7.58 -2.68
C ILE A 361 -9.59 -9.01 -2.15
N LYS A 362 -10.75 -9.63 -1.93
CA LYS A 362 -10.81 -10.96 -1.29
C LYS A 362 -10.16 -12.03 -2.17
N TYR A 363 -10.40 -11.99 -3.48
CA TYR A 363 -9.91 -13.00 -4.41
C TYR A 363 -8.41 -12.91 -4.57
N HIS A 364 -7.85 -11.70 -4.72
CA HIS A 364 -6.40 -11.53 -4.79
C HIS A 364 -5.69 -12.15 -3.59
N TYR A 365 -6.05 -11.75 -2.37
CA TYR A 365 -5.32 -12.20 -1.19
C TYR A 365 -5.49 -13.69 -0.96
N THR A 366 -6.71 -14.20 -1.05
CA THR A 366 -7.00 -15.60 -0.68
C THR A 366 -6.64 -16.60 -1.77
N LYS A 367 -6.61 -16.19 -3.05
CA LYS A 367 -6.29 -17.09 -4.18
C LYS A 367 -4.90 -16.91 -4.76
N SER A 368 -4.21 -15.81 -4.46
CA SER A 368 -2.83 -15.60 -4.95
C SER A 368 -1.78 -16.03 -3.91
N HIS A 369 -2.09 -15.94 -2.62
CA HIS A 369 -1.16 -16.31 -1.54
C HIS A 369 -1.30 -17.78 -1.15
N THR A 370 -1.00 -18.69 -2.07
CA THR A 370 -1.13 -20.14 -1.85
C THR A 370 -0.23 -20.68 -0.74
N GLN A 371 0.85 -19.97 -0.39
CA GLN A 371 1.69 -20.30 0.75
C GLN A 371 1.01 -20.07 2.10
N ILE A 372 0.01 -19.18 2.16
CA ILE A 372 -0.82 -18.94 3.35
C ILE A 372 -2.11 -19.76 3.29
N ASN A 373 -2.72 -19.82 2.10
CA ASN A 373 -4.00 -20.49 1.86
C ASN A 373 -3.88 -21.49 0.69
N PRO A 374 -3.36 -22.71 0.93
CA PRO A 374 -3.01 -23.66 -0.14
C PRO A 374 -4.15 -24.01 -1.08
N PHE A 375 -5.38 -24.14 -0.57
CA PHE A 375 -6.55 -24.50 -1.38
C PHE A 375 -7.21 -23.31 -2.08
N SER A 376 -6.71 -22.08 -1.89
CA SER A 376 -7.24 -20.88 -2.53
C SER A 376 -8.75 -20.66 -2.30
N ILE A 377 -9.26 -21.10 -1.14
CA ILE A 377 -10.65 -20.92 -0.74
C ILE A 377 -10.82 -19.49 -0.25
N THR A 378 -11.81 -18.78 -0.80
CA THR A 378 -12.13 -17.41 -0.39
C THR A 378 -13.25 -17.46 0.66
N PRO A 379 -13.02 -16.95 1.90
CA PRO A 379 -14.08 -16.84 2.89
C PRO A 379 -15.23 -15.95 2.40
N LEU A 380 -16.46 -16.38 2.66
CA LEU A 380 -17.65 -15.57 2.33
C LEU A 380 -17.83 -14.37 3.26
N GLY A 381 -17.30 -14.47 4.48
CA GLY A 381 -17.41 -13.44 5.50
C GLY A 381 -16.31 -12.37 5.41
N PRO A 382 -16.38 -11.38 6.31
CA PRO A 382 -17.53 -11.05 7.12
C PRO A 382 -18.67 -10.48 6.25
N LYS A 383 -19.93 -10.54 6.71
CA LYS A 383 -21.08 -9.99 5.98
C LYS A 383 -21.75 -8.88 6.81
N PRO A 384 -22.01 -7.70 6.22
CA PRO A 384 -21.49 -7.22 4.94
C PRO A 384 -19.96 -7.01 4.98
N ASP A 385 -19.31 -6.81 3.83
CA ASP A 385 -17.88 -6.49 3.78
C ASP A 385 -17.58 -5.18 4.54
N ILE A 386 -18.45 -4.17 4.40
CA ILE A 386 -18.48 -2.94 5.19
C ILE A 386 -19.92 -2.66 5.67
N LEU A 387 -20.08 -2.27 6.94
CA LEU A 387 -21.38 -1.89 7.51
C LEU A 387 -21.83 -0.52 6.96
N PRO A 388 -23.16 -0.29 6.86
CA PRO A 388 -23.70 1.04 6.56
C PRO A 388 -23.26 2.09 7.58
N LEU A 389 -23.44 3.37 7.24
CA LEU A 389 -23.31 4.47 8.19
C LEU A 389 -24.21 4.22 9.42
N ASP A 390 -23.70 4.57 10.60
CA ASP A 390 -24.38 4.50 11.89
C ASP A 390 -24.85 3.10 12.36
N GLU A 391 -24.57 2.06 11.58
CA GLU A 391 -24.82 0.65 11.94
C GLU A 391 -23.66 0.03 12.72
N GLU A 392 -23.97 -0.67 13.80
CA GLU A 392 -22.98 -1.40 14.62
C GLU A 392 -23.26 -2.91 14.63
N VAL A 393 -22.23 -3.71 14.94
CA VAL A 393 -22.42 -5.14 15.15
C VAL A 393 -23.35 -5.41 16.36
N PRO A 394 -24.14 -6.50 16.36
CA PRO A 394 -25.10 -6.76 17.43
C PRO A 394 -24.51 -6.75 18.84
N ALA A 395 -23.28 -7.27 19.00
CA ALA A 395 -22.58 -7.26 20.28
C ALA A 395 -22.34 -5.83 20.80
N VAL A 396 -21.81 -4.93 19.96
CA VAL A 396 -21.57 -3.52 20.31
C VAL A 396 -22.89 -2.81 20.63
N LYS A 397 -23.94 -3.03 19.83
CA LYS A 397 -25.28 -2.46 20.09
C LYS A 397 -25.86 -2.86 21.44
N ALA A 398 -25.56 -4.07 21.92
CA ALA A 398 -26.07 -4.56 23.19
C ALA A 398 -25.41 -3.87 24.39
N PHE A 399 -24.16 -3.42 24.27
CA PHE A 399 -23.44 -2.70 25.33
C PHE A 399 -23.68 -1.18 25.34
N ALA A 400 -24.15 -0.61 24.23
CA ALA A 400 -24.46 0.82 24.12
C ALA A 400 -25.85 1.22 24.67
N LYS A 401 -26.66 0.24 25.10
CA LYS A 401 -27.94 0.43 25.79
C LYS A 401 -27.75 0.25 27.29
#